data_AF-A0A257ALV3-F1
#
_entry.id   AF-A0A257ALV3-F1
#
_cell.length_a   1.000
_cell.length_b   1.000
_cell.length_c   1.000
_cell.angle_alpha   90.00
_cell.angle_beta   90.00
_cell.angle_gamma   90.00
#
_symmetry.space_group_name_H-M   'P 1'
#
loop_
_entity.id
_entity.type
_entity.pdbx_description
1 polymer ?
#
loop_
_entity_poly.entity_id
_entity_poly.type
_entity_poly.pdbx_seq_one_letter_code
_entity_poly.pdbx_strand_id
1 'polypeptide(L)'
;MVKLKKYLEPSYILTRVTNILPLNLSRQNILHYFALILTLLIALVVRMVSFRWGVYLSEFDPYWHYRCAEYIANNGLFAFFNWHDTMSWYPYGRDAAASSPPGLPLTAAVIYQLLNIIGVKTSLLDVTIHFPPVAGMITVLSVYLITAFLSFWP
;
A
#
# COMPACT_ATOMS: atom_id res chain seq x y z
N MET A 1 17.62 -7.72 -32.41
CA MET A 1 17.84 -8.07 -30.98
C MET A 1 18.86 -7.18 -30.25
N VAL A 2 19.95 -6.73 -30.87
CA VAL A 2 21.00 -5.94 -30.18
C VAL A 2 20.53 -4.58 -29.64
N LYS A 3 19.60 -3.89 -30.34
CA LYS A 3 19.09 -2.59 -29.87
C LYS A 3 18.30 -2.67 -28.56
N LEU A 4 17.52 -3.73 -28.33
CA LEU A 4 16.73 -3.89 -27.09
C LEU A 4 17.60 -4.07 -25.85
N LYS A 5 18.75 -4.74 -26.00
CA LYS A 5 19.66 -5.04 -24.90
C LYS A 5 20.21 -3.77 -24.22
N LYS A 6 20.44 -2.72 -25.02
CA LYS A 6 20.89 -1.40 -24.54
C LYS A 6 19.85 -0.70 -23.66
N TYR A 7 18.55 -0.88 -23.93
CA TYR A 7 17.47 -0.27 -23.14
C TYR A 7 17.19 -1.03 -21.84
N LEU A 8 17.67 -2.27 -21.72
CA LEU A 8 17.53 -3.11 -20.53
C LEU A 8 18.75 -3.04 -19.61
N GLU A 9 19.79 -2.25 -19.94
CA GLU A 9 20.95 -2.12 -19.08
C GLU A 9 20.62 -1.32 -17.80
N PRO A 10 21.02 -1.79 -16.60
CA PRO A 10 20.71 -1.13 -15.33
C PRO A 10 21.20 0.32 -15.26
N SER A 11 22.38 0.59 -15.83
CA SER A 11 22.98 1.92 -15.92
C SER A 11 22.09 2.88 -16.72
N TYR A 12 21.60 2.43 -17.89
CA TYR A 12 20.71 3.21 -18.74
C TYR A 12 19.36 3.49 -18.06
N ILE A 13 18.80 2.49 -17.37
CA ILE A 13 17.56 2.64 -16.61
C ILE A 13 17.75 3.63 -15.46
N LEU A 14 18.83 3.53 -14.70
CA LEU A 14 19.12 4.42 -13.56
C LEU A 14 19.26 5.88 -13.99
N THR A 15 20.07 6.17 -15.01
CA THR A 15 20.24 7.54 -15.52
C THR A 15 18.95 8.10 -16.15
N ARG A 16 18.07 7.22 -16.65
CA ARG A 16 16.76 7.60 -17.19
C ARG A 16 15.72 7.84 -16.10
N VAL A 17 15.68 7.02 -15.05
CA VAL A 17 14.77 7.19 -13.90
C VAL A 17 15.05 8.50 -13.18
N THR A 18 16.33 8.88 -13.04
CA THR A 18 16.71 10.19 -12.49
C THR A 18 16.23 11.37 -13.34
N ASN A 19 15.94 11.16 -14.63
CA ASN A 19 15.41 12.19 -15.53
C ASN A 19 13.87 12.26 -15.56
N ILE A 20 13.15 11.30 -14.95
CA ILE A 20 11.68 11.35 -14.83
C ILE A 20 11.25 12.35 -13.73
N LEU A 21 12.08 12.49 -12.70
CA LEU A 21 11.95 13.48 -11.63
C LEU A 21 13.18 14.38 -11.62
N PRO A 22 13.37 15.24 -12.65
CA PRO A 22 14.50 16.15 -12.66
C PRO A 22 14.30 17.13 -11.50
N LEU A 23 15.16 17.09 -10.48
CA LEU A 23 15.14 18.04 -9.35
C LEU A 23 15.46 19.50 -9.76
N ASN A 24 15.47 19.78 -11.07
CA ASN A 24 15.67 21.11 -11.62
C ASN A 24 14.41 21.97 -11.37
N LEU A 25 14.58 23.06 -10.62
CA LEU A 25 13.53 23.99 -10.23
C LEU A 25 13.18 25.01 -11.35
N SER A 26 13.07 24.54 -12.60
CA SER A 26 12.52 25.36 -13.68
C SER A 26 11.05 25.71 -13.39
N ARG A 27 10.58 26.89 -13.82
CA ARG A 27 9.19 27.35 -13.61
C ARG A 27 8.15 26.30 -14.07
N GLN A 28 8.44 25.61 -15.18
CA GLN A 28 7.59 24.53 -15.70
C GLN A 28 7.54 23.33 -14.75
N ASN A 29 8.69 22.92 -14.19
CA ASN A 29 8.78 21.80 -13.26
C ASN A 29 8.10 22.11 -11.92
N ILE A 30 8.15 23.37 -11.45
CA ILE A 30 7.45 23.79 -10.23
C ILE A 30 5.94 23.61 -10.39
N LEU A 31 5.36 24.08 -11.51
CA LEU A 31 3.94 23.91 -11.79
C LEU A 31 3.55 22.43 -11.89
N HIS A 32 4.41 21.62 -12.52
CA HIS A 32 4.21 20.18 -12.65
C HIS A 32 4.19 19.45 -11.30
N TYR A 33 5.19 19.70 -10.45
CA TYR A 33 5.24 19.11 -9.11
C TYR A 33 4.11 19.60 -8.21
N PHE A 34 3.72 20.87 -8.33
CA PHE A 34 2.58 21.40 -7.62
C PHE A 34 1.28 20.68 -8.01
N ALA A 35 1.04 20.51 -9.31
CA ALA A 35 -0.13 19.77 -9.80
C ALA A 35 -0.12 18.30 -9.35
N LEU A 36 1.04 17.65 -9.35
CA LEU A 36 1.19 16.27 -8.87
C LEU A 36 0.86 16.16 -7.37
N ILE A 37 1.44 17.01 -6.53
CA ILE A 37 1.15 17.04 -5.09
C ILE A 37 -0.33 17.30 -4.84
N LEU A 38 -0.94 18.26 -5.55
CA LEU A 38 -2.36 18.55 -5.45
C LEU A 38 -3.21 17.33 -5.81
N THR A 39 -2.84 16.62 -6.87
CA THR A 39 -3.54 15.39 -7.30
C THR A 39 -3.45 14.29 -6.25
N LEU A 40 -2.29 14.10 -5.62
CA LEU A 40 -2.10 13.14 -4.54
C LEU A 40 -2.93 13.49 -3.29
N LEU A 41 -2.94 14.78 -2.92
CA LEU A 41 -3.75 15.28 -1.79
C LEU A 41 -5.24 15.08 -2.05
N ILE A 42 -5.73 15.42 -3.25
CA ILE A 42 -7.13 15.19 -3.63
C ILE A 42 -7.46 13.69 -3.59
N ALA A 43 -6.58 12.83 -4.11
CA ALA A 43 -6.77 11.38 -4.09
C ALA A 43 -6.91 10.81 -2.67
N LEU A 44 -6.16 11.36 -1.71
CA LEU A 44 -6.25 11.00 -0.30
C LEU A 44 -7.56 11.51 0.32
N VAL A 45 -7.85 12.81 0.18
CA VAL A 45 -9.02 13.47 0.80
C VAL A 45 -10.33 12.85 0.31
N VAL A 46 -10.46 12.57 -0.99
CA VAL A 46 -11.68 11.95 -1.56
C VAL A 46 -11.95 10.57 -0.94
N ARG A 47 -10.92 9.81 -0.58
CA ARG A 47 -11.08 8.48 0.06
C ARG A 47 -11.37 8.56 1.56
N MET A 48 -11.03 9.67 2.20
CA MET A 48 -11.33 9.91 3.61
C MET A 48 -12.71 10.56 3.82
N VAL A 49 -13.48 10.77 2.74
CA VAL A 49 -14.83 11.35 2.82
C VAL A 49 -15.75 10.57 3.77
N SER A 50 -15.60 9.24 3.83
CA SER A 50 -16.39 8.37 4.71
C SER A 50 -16.14 8.59 6.20
N PHE A 51 -15.01 9.20 6.57
CA PHE A 51 -14.65 9.40 7.98
C PHE A 51 -15.57 10.40 8.68
N ARG A 52 -16.39 11.16 7.92
CA ARG A 52 -17.41 12.05 8.47
C ARG A 52 -18.46 11.33 9.33
N TRP A 53 -18.67 10.04 9.09
CA TRP A 53 -19.64 9.22 9.82
C TRP A 53 -19.00 8.44 10.98
N GLY A 54 -17.68 8.50 11.10
CA GLY A 54 -16.88 7.84 12.13
C GLY A 54 -15.67 7.13 11.56
N VAL A 55 -14.69 6.86 12.43
CA VAL A 55 -13.45 6.16 12.08
C VAL A 55 -13.60 4.70 12.52
N TYR A 56 -14.20 3.89 11.65
CA TYR A 56 -14.40 2.46 11.85
C TYR A 56 -14.18 1.70 10.55
N LEU A 57 -13.98 0.38 10.63
CA LEU A 57 -13.98 -0.48 9.45
C LEU A 57 -15.38 -0.51 8.86
N SER A 58 -15.50 -0.02 7.63
CA SER A 58 -16.72 -0.10 6.85
C SER A 58 -17.01 -1.54 6.43
N GLU A 59 -18.30 -1.85 6.22
CA GLU A 59 -18.78 -3.18 5.84
C GLU A 59 -18.39 -4.32 6.81
N PHE A 60 -18.66 -5.57 6.43
CA PHE A 60 -18.41 -6.76 7.26
C PHE A 60 -17.11 -7.49 6.89
N ASP A 61 -16.72 -7.51 5.61
CA ASP A 61 -15.54 -8.24 5.14
C ASP A 61 -14.21 -7.79 5.76
N PRO A 62 -13.95 -6.47 5.95
CA PRO A 62 -12.66 -6.03 6.47
C PRO A 62 -12.35 -6.50 7.89
N TYR A 63 -13.37 -6.84 8.69
CA TYR A 63 -13.18 -7.37 10.04
C TYR A 63 -12.45 -8.72 10.03
N TRP A 64 -12.68 -9.57 9.02
CA TRP A 64 -11.93 -10.81 8.86
C TRP A 64 -10.44 -10.55 8.63
N HIS A 65 -10.13 -9.59 7.75
CA HIS A 65 -8.74 -9.20 7.45
C HIS A 65 -8.05 -8.52 8.63
N TYR A 66 -8.77 -7.69 9.39
CA TYR A 66 -8.29 -7.12 10.65
C TYR A 66 -7.89 -8.21 11.64
N ARG A 67 -8.76 -9.21 11.86
CA ARG A 67 -8.46 -10.32 12.77
C ARG A 67 -7.28 -11.17 12.30
N CYS A 68 -7.13 -11.38 10.99
CA CYS A 68 -5.94 -12.01 10.43
C CYS A 68 -4.68 -11.20 10.70
N ALA A 69 -4.74 -9.87 10.54
CA ALA A 69 -3.63 -8.98 10.83
C ALA A 69 -3.27 -8.99 12.33
N GLU A 70 -4.27 -9.03 13.21
CA GLU A 70 -4.10 -9.13 14.66
C GLU A 70 -3.43 -10.46 15.04
N TYR A 71 -3.85 -11.56 14.43
CA TYR A 71 -3.20 -12.85 14.62
C TYR A 71 -1.73 -12.83 14.18
N ILE A 72 -1.43 -12.25 13.00
CA ILE A 72 -0.05 -12.11 12.51
C ILE A 72 0.78 -11.19 13.41
N ALA A 73 0.22 -10.09 13.89
CA ALA A 73 0.92 -9.14 14.76
C ALA A 73 1.30 -9.77 16.10
N ASN A 74 0.44 -10.64 16.64
CA ASN A 74 0.63 -11.28 17.94
C ASN A 74 1.45 -12.59 17.88
N ASN A 75 1.31 -13.39 16.82
CA ASN A 75 1.90 -14.74 16.72
C ASN A 75 3.00 -14.85 15.65
N GLY A 76 3.13 -13.85 14.78
CA GLY A 76 4.05 -13.85 13.65
C GLY A 76 3.46 -14.47 12.37
N LEU A 77 4.12 -14.19 11.24
CA LEU A 77 3.68 -14.63 9.91
C LEU A 77 3.69 -16.16 9.77
N PHE A 78 4.69 -16.85 10.32
CA PHE A 78 4.78 -18.31 10.19
C PHE A 78 3.69 -19.06 10.96
N ALA A 79 3.23 -18.50 12.08
CA ALA A 79 2.11 -19.05 12.83
C ALA A 79 0.80 -18.97 12.03
N PHE A 80 0.62 -17.91 11.23
CA PHE A 80 -0.58 -17.74 10.40
C PHE A 80 -0.80 -18.89 9.43
N PHE A 81 0.26 -19.46 8.87
CA PHE A 81 0.16 -20.59 7.94
C PHE A 81 -0.32 -21.90 8.58
N ASN A 82 -0.28 -22.00 9.90
CA ASN A 82 -0.78 -23.15 10.65
C ASN A 82 -2.03 -22.79 11.49
N TRP A 83 -2.62 -21.62 11.24
CA TRP A 83 -3.71 -21.13 12.06
C TRP A 83 -5.04 -21.77 11.68
N HIS A 84 -5.55 -22.61 12.58
CA HIS A 84 -6.93 -23.09 12.56
C HIS A 84 -7.81 -22.21 13.45
N ASP A 85 -8.75 -21.49 12.84
CA ASP A 85 -9.70 -20.65 13.55
C ASP A 85 -10.91 -21.46 14.01
N THR A 86 -11.02 -21.68 15.31
CA THR A 86 -12.16 -22.39 15.92
C THR A 86 -13.39 -21.50 16.14
N MET A 87 -13.25 -20.18 16.01
CA MET A 87 -14.35 -19.24 16.25
C MET A 87 -15.28 -19.08 15.05
N SER A 88 -14.80 -19.35 13.83
CA SER A 88 -15.65 -19.38 12.63
C SER A 88 -16.13 -20.80 12.34
N TRP A 89 -17.28 -20.94 11.69
CA TRP A 89 -17.77 -22.22 11.17
C TRP A 89 -17.85 -23.35 12.22
N TYR A 90 -18.49 -23.06 13.37
CA TYR A 90 -18.74 -24.06 14.41
C TYR A 90 -19.53 -25.27 13.85
N PRO A 91 -19.19 -26.52 14.23
CA PRO A 91 -18.14 -26.94 15.17
C PRO A 91 -16.75 -27.18 14.55
N TYR A 92 -16.63 -27.11 13.23
CA TYR A 92 -15.43 -27.58 12.51
C TYR A 92 -14.27 -26.59 12.50
N GLY A 93 -14.56 -25.29 12.57
CA GLY A 93 -13.55 -24.26 12.42
C GLY A 93 -13.25 -23.93 10.96
N ARG A 94 -12.25 -23.07 10.76
CA ARG A 94 -11.75 -22.64 9.45
C ARG A 94 -10.23 -22.62 9.43
N ASP A 95 -9.65 -23.29 8.45
CA ASP A 95 -8.23 -23.10 8.12
C ASP A 95 -8.07 -21.71 7.47
N ALA A 96 -7.43 -20.79 8.19
CA ALA A 96 -7.27 -19.42 7.75
C ALA A 96 -6.26 -19.33 6.59
N ALA A 97 -5.20 -20.12 6.62
CA ALA A 97 -4.14 -20.09 5.61
C ALA A 97 -4.63 -20.64 4.27
N ALA A 98 -5.40 -21.73 4.29
CA ALA A 98 -5.94 -22.34 3.09
C ALA A 98 -6.99 -21.47 2.39
N SER A 99 -7.67 -20.59 3.14
CA SER A 99 -8.84 -19.85 2.67
C SER A 99 -8.65 -18.33 2.61
N SER A 100 -7.48 -17.79 2.97
CA SER A 100 -7.25 -16.34 2.98
C SER A 100 -5.81 -15.98 2.59
N PRO A 101 -5.63 -15.07 1.62
CA PRO A 101 -4.29 -14.62 1.25
C PRO A 101 -3.67 -13.78 2.38
N PRO A 102 -2.39 -14.02 2.74
CA PRO A 102 -1.75 -13.33 3.86
C PRO A 102 -1.27 -11.92 3.51
N GLY A 103 -1.23 -11.53 2.23
CA GLY A 103 -0.56 -10.30 1.78
C GLY A 103 -1.11 -9.03 2.43
N LEU A 104 -2.43 -8.84 2.41
CA LEU A 104 -3.08 -7.68 3.01
C LEU A 104 -2.89 -7.63 4.55
N PRO A 105 -3.22 -8.69 5.32
CA PRO A 105 -3.05 -8.65 6.77
C PRO A 105 -1.57 -8.57 7.19
N LEU A 106 -0.66 -9.18 6.44
CA LEU A 106 0.78 -9.04 6.65
C LEU A 106 1.24 -7.59 6.46
N THR A 107 0.80 -6.93 5.40
CA THR A 107 1.16 -5.52 5.14
C THR A 107 0.70 -4.62 6.29
N ALA A 108 -0.53 -4.81 6.77
CA ALA A 108 -1.04 -4.08 7.93
C ALA A 108 -0.22 -4.34 9.20
N ALA A 109 0.11 -5.60 9.50
CA ALA A 109 0.92 -5.97 10.66
C ALA A 109 2.34 -5.39 10.60
N VAL A 110 2.97 -5.42 9.43
CA VAL A 110 4.31 -4.82 9.21
C VAL A 110 4.28 -3.31 9.41
N ILE A 111 3.30 -2.61 8.82
CA ILE A 111 3.17 -1.16 9.01
C ILE A 111 2.96 -0.82 10.49
N TYR A 112 2.09 -1.58 11.18
CA TYR A 112 1.86 -1.41 12.61
C TYR A 112 3.15 -1.59 13.43
N GLN A 113 3.93 -2.65 13.17
CA GLN A 113 5.20 -2.88 13.85
C GLN A 113 6.21 -1.75 13.56
N LEU A 114 6.32 -1.30 12.31
CA LEU A 114 7.22 -0.19 11.93
C LEU A 114 6.84 1.11 12.65
N LEU A 115 5.56 1.45 12.72
CA LEU A 115 5.09 2.64 13.44
C LEU A 115 5.43 2.56 14.93
N ASN A 116 5.23 1.40 15.55
CA ASN A 116 5.61 1.19 16.95
C ASN A 116 7.13 1.32 17.17
N ILE A 117 7.96 0.80 16.25
CA ILE A 117 9.43 0.92 16.32
C ILE A 117 9.87 2.39 16.26
N ILE A 118 9.19 3.22 15.46
CA ILE A 118 9.47 4.66 15.33
C ILE A 118 8.88 5.46 16.51
N GLY A 119 8.18 4.80 17.44
CA GLY A 119 7.61 5.41 18.65
C GLY A 119 6.23 6.05 18.44
N VAL A 120 5.58 5.79 17.31
CA VAL A 120 4.21 6.25 17.04
C VAL A 120 3.24 5.30 17.72
N LYS A 121 2.55 5.76 18.76
CA LYS A 121 1.53 4.99 19.47
C LYS A 121 0.22 4.99 18.66
N THR A 122 0.00 3.95 17.88
CA THR A 122 -1.26 3.72 17.15
C THR A 122 -1.80 2.32 17.44
N SER A 123 -3.11 2.13 17.30
CA SER A 123 -3.69 0.79 17.33
C SER A 123 -3.55 0.12 15.96
N LEU A 124 -3.56 -1.21 15.92
CA LEU A 124 -3.61 -1.95 14.65
C LEU A 124 -4.87 -1.59 13.86
N LEU A 125 -5.98 -1.34 14.56
CA LEU A 125 -7.25 -0.94 13.94
C LEU A 125 -7.09 0.40 13.19
N ASP A 126 -6.46 1.39 13.80
CA ASP A 126 -6.18 2.68 13.15
C ASP A 126 -5.35 2.48 11.88
N VAL A 127 -4.33 1.64 11.93
CA VAL A 127 -3.50 1.31 10.76
C VAL A 127 -4.36 0.71 9.65
N THR A 128 -5.23 -0.26 9.97
CA THR A 128 -6.10 -0.89 8.98
C THR A 128 -7.14 0.05 8.37
N ILE A 129 -7.66 1.01 9.13
CA ILE A 129 -8.65 1.99 8.64
C ILE A 129 -7.99 3.03 7.72
N HIS A 130 -6.77 3.47 8.05
CA HIS A 130 -6.06 4.49 7.28
C HIS A 130 -5.28 3.92 6.08
N PHE A 131 -5.06 2.60 6.05
CA PHE A 131 -4.31 1.95 4.97
C PHE A 131 -4.94 2.14 3.58
N PRO A 132 -6.25 1.91 3.34
CA PRO A 132 -6.83 2.01 1.99
C PRO A 132 -6.73 3.42 1.37
N PRO A 133 -7.02 4.53 2.09
CA PRO A 133 -6.79 5.88 1.56
C PRO A 133 -5.34 6.12 1.13
N VAL A 134 -4.37 5.72 1.96
CA VAL A 134 -2.92 5.89 1.69
C VAL A 134 -2.47 5.03 0.51
N ALA A 135 -2.89 3.76 0.46
CA ALA A 135 -2.61 2.86 -0.66
C ALA A 135 -3.19 3.40 -1.97
N GLY A 136 -4.38 4.01 -1.93
CA GLY A 136 -4.99 4.68 -3.06
C GLY A 136 -4.18 5.86 -3.58
N MET A 137 -3.66 6.71 -2.68
CA MET A 137 -2.74 7.81 -3.03
C MET A 137 -1.45 7.29 -3.67
N ILE A 138 -0.84 6.25 -3.08
CA ILE A 138 0.38 5.60 -3.64
C ILE A 138 0.10 5.03 -5.02
N THR A 139 -1.09 4.47 -5.26
CA THR A 139 -1.48 3.94 -6.57
C THR A 139 -1.51 5.04 -7.64
N VAL A 140 -2.02 6.23 -7.31
CA VAL A 140 -1.99 7.40 -8.24
C VAL A 140 -0.55 7.76 -8.60
N LEU A 141 0.36 7.77 -7.62
CA LEU A 141 1.78 8.00 -7.86
C LEU A 141 2.40 6.91 -8.76
N SER A 142 2.10 5.64 -8.48
CA SER A 142 2.58 4.51 -9.29
C SER A 142 2.11 4.60 -10.74
N VAL A 143 0.85 4.94 -10.98
CA VAL A 143 0.30 5.14 -12.33
C VAL A 143 0.99 6.30 -13.04
N TYR A 144 1.24 7.41 -12.35
CA TYR A 144 2.01 8.53 -12.90
C TYR A 144 3.42 8.09 -13.32
N LEU A 145 4.14 7.37 -12.45
CA LEU A 145 5.49 6.90 -12.74
C LEU A 145 5.53 5.91 -13.91
N ILE A 146 4.56 4.99 -13.97
CA ILE A 146 4.43 4.05 -15.10
C ILE A 146 4.15 4.81 -16.40
N THR A 147 3.23 5.76 -16.37
CA THR A 147 2.87 6.56 -17.57
C THR A 147 4.05 7.41 -18.04
N ALA A 148 4.80 8.01 -17.10
CA ALA A 148 6.00 8.77 -17.41
C ALA A 148 7.13 7.88 -17.99
N PHE A 149 7.21 6.63 -17.53
CA PHE A 149 8.13 5.65 -18.10
C PHE A 149 7.70 5.22 -19.52
N LEU A 150 6.41 4.98 -19.73
CA LEU A 150 5.85 4.53 -21.02
C LEU A 150 5.84 5.62 -22.10
N SER A 151 5.53 6.87 -21.75
CA SER A 151 5.54 8.00 -22.69
C SER A 151 6.93 8.26 -23.30
N PHE A 152 7.96 7.65 -22.71
CA PHE A 152 9.35 7.76 -23.11
C PHE A 152 9.86 6.55 -23.90
N TRP A 153 9.01 5.52 -24.06
CA TRP A 153 9.27 4.39 -24.93
C TRP A 153 9.01 4.80 -26.38
N PRO A 154 9.95 4.54 -27.31
CA PRO A 154 9.83 4.92 -28.71
C PRO A 154 8.73 4.16 -29.47
#